data_AF-A0A7Y4QX69-F1
#
_entry.id   AF-A0A7Y4QX69-F1
#
_cell.length_a   1.000
_cell.length_b   1.000
_cell.length_c   1.000
_cell.angle_alpha   90.00
_cell.angle_beta   90.00
_cell.angle_gamma   90.00
#
_symmetry.space_group_name_H-M   'P 1'
#
loop_
_entity.id
_entity.type
_entity.pdbx_description
1 polymer ?
#
loop_
_entity_poly.entity_id
_entity_poly.type
_entity_poly.pdbx_seq_one_letter_code
_entity_poly.pdbx_strand_id
1 'polypeptide(L)'
;MAGIKRGFVLLPGNEIAERLVKALVRRFGTDRSIYEVAKHINEHQGTIKESIEAKNAFRQASVLYKLCNLCGVSVESIITGSYTDCEKKLTEANNKVAELENEIEVLKEKVVEFDKLKVLFRRLK
;
A
#
# COMPACT_ATOMS: atom_id res chain seq x y z
N MET A 1 -0.55 -5.98 -17.36
CA MET A 1 -0.09 -6.30 -15.99
C MET A 1 -0.96 -7.43 -15.45
N ALA A 2 -0.43 -8.65 -15.49
CA ALA A 2 -1.10 -9.85 -15.01
C ALA A 2 -0.34 -10.35 -13.77
N GLY A 3 -1.05 -10.66 -12.68
CA GLY A 3 -0.43 -11.36 -11.56
C GLY A 3 -1.02 -11.12 -10.17
N ILE A 4 -2.33 -11.31 -9.98
CA ILE A 4 -2.82 -11.83 -8.69
C ILE A 4 -3.16 -13.29 -8.96
N LYS A 5 -2.14 -14.16 -8.93
CA LYS A 5 -2.28 -15.60 -9.12
C LYS A 5 -2.01 -16.32 -7.81
N ARG A 6 -3.06 -16.50 -7.00
CA ARG A 6 -3.64 -17.78 -6.53
C ARG A 6 -4.45 -17.53 -5.24
N GLY A 7 -5.73 -17.18 -5.39
CA GLY A 7 -6.68 -17.20 -4.26
C GLY A 7 -7.94 -16.36 -4.47
N PHE A 8 -7.80 -15.23 -5.17
CA PHE A 8 -8.90 -14.29 -5.39
C PHE A 8 -9.18 -14.16 -6.90
N VAL A 9 -10.28 -14.76 -7.36
CA VAL A 9 -10.83 -14.43 -8.69
C VAL A 9 -11.65 -13.17 -8.50
N LEU A 10 -11.04 -12.01 -8.70
CA LEU A 10 -11.77 -10.74 -8.74
C LEU A 10 -12.63 -10.76 -10.01
N LEU A 11 -13.95 -10.56 -9.86
CA LEU A 11 -14.79 -10.21 -11.01
C LEU A 11 -14.36 -8.82 -11.48
N PRO A 12 -14.03 -8.64 -12.77
CA PRO A 12 -13.64 -7.33 -13.29
C PRO A 12 -14.79 -6.33 -13.08
N GLY A 13 -14.49 -5.17 -12.49
CA GLY A 13 -15.44 -4.06 -12.30
C GLY A 13 -15.90 -3.78 -10.86
N ASN A 14 -15.47 -4.54 -9.85
CA ASN A 14 -15.77 -4.22 -8.44
C ASN A 14 -14.58 -3.53 -7.75
N GLU A 15 -14.55 -2.20 -7.80
CA GLU A 15 -13.47 -1.39 -7.22
C GLU A 15 -13.33 -1.58 -5.70
N ILE A 16 -14.43 -1.79 -4.98
CA ILE A 16 -14.41 -2.00 -3.52
C ILE A 16 -13.69 -3.31 -3.19
N ALA A 17 -13.99 -4.37 -3.94
CA ALA A 17 -13.34 -5.66 -3.79
C ALA A 17 -11.84 -5.60 -4.08
N GLU A 18 -11.45 -4.88 -5.15
CA GLU A 18 -10.04 -4.70 -5.49
C GLU A 18 -9.28 -3.95 -4.38
N ARG A 19 -9.86 -2.87 -3.85
CA ARG A 19 -9.28 -2.09 -2.74
C ARG A 19 -9.13 -2.94 -1.48
N LEU A 20 -10.12 -3.75 -1.16
CA LEU A 20 -10.10 -4.64 0.00
C LEU A 20 -9.03 -5.73 -0.11
N VAL A 21 -8.90 -6.34 -1.29
CA VAL A 21 -7.86 -7.34 -1.55
C VAL A 21 -6.46 -6.72 -1.44
N LYS A 22 -6.25 -5.50 -1.96
CA LYS A 22 -4.99 -4.77 -1.80
C LYS A 22 -4.65 -4.52 -0.32
N ALA A 23 -5.62 -4.09 0.48
CA ALA A 23 -5.43 -3.87 1.91
C ALA A 23 -5.06 -5.17 2.66
N LEU A 24 -5.71 -6.29 2.31
CA LEU A 24 -5.39 -7.61 2.88
C LEU A 24 -3.97 -8.06 2.50
N VAL A 25 -3.60 -7.96 1.23
CA VAL A 25 -2.25 -8.34 0.75
C VAL A 25 -1.18 -7.50 1.45
N ARG A 26 -1.41 -6.20 1.62
CA ARG A 26 -0.45 -5.32 2.33
C ARG A 26 -0.27 -5.71 3.79
N ARG A 27 -1.36 -6.04 4.50
CA ARG A 27 -1.30 -6.40 5.92
C ARG A 27 -0.59 -7.73 6.16
N PHE A 28 -0.68 -8.67 5.21
CA PHE A 28 -0.22 -10.05 5.41
C PHE A 28 0.93 -10.46 4.48
N GLY A 29 1.41 -9.59 3.59
CA GLY A 29 2.62 -9.76 2.77
C GLY A 29 2.46 -10.69 1.57
N THR A 30 1.63 -11.74 1.65
CA THR A 30 1.26 -12.63 0.53
C THR A 30 -0.15 -13.19 0.72
N ASP A 31 -0.78 -13.67 -0.37
CA ASP A 31 -2.12 -14.28 -0.47
C ASP A 31 -2.47 -15.17 0.74
N ARG A 32 -2.96 -14.57 1.84
CA ARG A 32 -3.66 -15.34 2.86
C ARG A 32 -4.83 -15.99 2.18
N SER A 33 -4.92 -17.31 2.31
CA SER A 33 -6.07 -18.03 1.80
C SER A 33 -7.33 -17.42 2.43
N ILE A 34 -8.42 -17.34 1.65
CA ILE A 34 -9.72 -16.87 2.16
C ILE A 34 -10.10 -17.63 3.44
N TYR A 35 -9.67 -18.89 3.56
CA TYR A 35 -9.81 -19.72 4.75
C TYR A 35 -9.15 -19.14 6.01
N GLU A 36 -7.93 -18.60 5.92
CA GLU A 36 -7.27 -17.99 7.07
C GLU A 36 -7.92 -16.68 7.49
N VAL A 37 -8.35 -15.89 6.50
CA VAL A 37 -9.10 -14.64 6.75
C VAL A 37 -10.43 -14.97 7.41
N ALA A 38 -11.16 -15.96 6.88
CA ALA A 38 -12.40 -16.53 7.43
C ALA A 38 -12.24 -16.92 8.90
N LYS A 39 -11.18 -17.64 9.23
CA LYS A 39 -10.87 -18.03 10.61
C LYS A 39 -10.64 -16.82 11.52
N HIS A 40 -9.95 -15.78 11.05
CA HIS A 40 -9.63 -14.60 11.87
C HIS A 40 -10.85 -13.74 12.19
N ILE A 41 -11.78 -13.61 11.24
CA ILE A 41 -12.98 -12.78 11.43
C ILE A 41 -14.20 -13.60 11.90
N ASN A 42 -13.99 -14.89 12.17
CA ASN A 42 -15.03 -15.86 12.52
C ASN A 42 -16.21 -15.82 11.53
N GLU A 43 -15.90 -15.97 10.24
CA GLU A 43 -16.87 -16.02 9.16
C GLU A 43 -16.63 -17.22 8.26
N HIS A 44 -17.65 -17.63 7.51
CA HIS A 44 -17.48 -18.67 6.50
C HIS A 44 -16.77 -18.11 5.25
N GLN A 45 -15.83 -18.87 4.69
CA GLN A 45 -15.06 -18.47 3.50
C GLN A 45 -15.94 -18.13 2.28
N GLY A 46 -17.07 -18.83 2.13
CA GLY A 46 -18.05 -18.56 1.08
C GLY A 46 -18.69 -17.18 1.24
N THR A 47 -18.97 -16.76 2.47
CA THR A 47 -19.55 -15.44 2.78
C THR A 47 -18.57 -14.32 2.42
N ILE A 48 -17.28 -14.50 2.70
CA ILE A 48 -16.23 -13.55 2.30
C ILE A 48 -16.14 -13.47 0.78
N LYS A 49 -16.14 -14.62 0.11
CA LYS A 49 -16.08 -14.69 -1.36
C LYS A 49 -17.28 -14.00 -2.00
N GLU A 50 -18.50 -14.26 -1.53
CA GLU A 50 -19.71 -13.57 -1.99
C GLU A 50 -19.69 -12.07 -1.72
N SER A 51 -19.03 -11.66 -0.62
CA SER A 51 -18.89 -10.25 -0.26
C SER A 51 -17.89 -9.52 -1.18
N ILE A 52 -16.78 -10.18 -1.52
CA ILE A 52 -15.80 -9.69 -2.51
C ILE A 52 -16.42 -9.72 -3.93
N GLU A 53 -17.24 -10.72 -4.25
CA GLU A 53 -17.88 -10.86 -5.56
C GLU A 53 -19.16 -10.02 -5.74
N ALA A 54 -19.50 -9.15 -4.78
CA ALA A 54 -20.68 -8.27 -4.81
C ALA A 54 -22.04 -8.97 -5.06
N LYS A 55 -22.20 -10.23 -4.68
CA LYS A 55 -23.44 -10.99 -4.97
C LYS A 55 -24.62 -10.69 -4.03
N ASN A 56 -24.40 -10.04 -2.87
CA ASN A 56 -25.47 -9.79 -1.89
C ASN A 56 -25.16 -8.64 -0.89
N ALA A 57 -25.78 -7.46 -1.06
CA ALA A 57 -25.43 -6.22 -0.35
C ALA A 57 -25.64 -6.21 1.18
N PHE A 58 -26.68 -6.88 1.70
CA PHE A 58 -27.01 -6.83 3.13
C PHE A 58 -26.09 -7.68 4.01
N ARG A 59 -25.58 -8.80 3.50
CA ARG A 59 -24.59 -9.63 4.22
C ARG A 59 -23.16 -9.07 4.12
N GLN A 60 -22.92 -8.15 3.19
CA GLN A 60 -21.62 -7.53 2.95
C GLN A 60 -21.21 -6.53 4.03
N ALA A 61 -22.13 -5.81 4.66
CA ALA A 61 -21.76 -4.71 5.57
C ALA A 61 -20.99 -5.20 6.81
N SER A 62 -21.42 -6.30 7.44
CA SER A 62 -20.77 -6.86 8.63
C SER A 62 -19.41 -7.49 8.30
N VAL A 63 -19.33 -8.22 7.18
CA VAL A 63 -18.09 -8.85 6.71
C VAL A 63 -17.08 -7.79 6.29
N LEU A 64 -17.52 -6.77 5.55
CA LEU A 64 -16.69 -5.64 5.15
C LEU A 64 -16.13 -4.91 6.38
N TYR A 65 -16.96 -4.65 7.38
CA TYR A 65 -16.53 -4.01 8.63
C TYR A 65 -15.45 -4.84 9.36
N LYS A 66 -15.66 -6.15 9.48
CA LYS A 66 -14.67 -7.06 10.09
C LYS A 66 -13.36 -7.12 9.30
N LEU A 67 -13.41 -7.13 7.98
CA LEU A 67 -12.23 -7.14 7.12
C LEU A 67 -11.47 -5.80 7.19
N CYS A 68 -12.19 -4.68 7.21
CA CYS A 68 -11.62 -3.35 7.40
C CYS A 68 -10.89 -3.26 8.75
N ASN A 69 -11.52 -3.73 9.84
CA ASN A 69 -10.88 -3.81 11.15
C ASN A 69 -9.63 -4.71 11.16
N LEU A 70 -9.68 -5.86 10.49
CA LEU A 70 -8.54 -6.76 10.37
C LEU A 70 -7.36 -6.11 9.64
N CYS A 71 -7.65 -5.30 8.61
CA CYS A 71 -6.66 -4.55 7.85
C CYS A 71 -6.20 -3.26 8.55
N GLY A 72 -6.90 -2.80 9.59
CA GLY A 72 -6.65 -1.51 10.22
C GLY A 72 -7.02 -0.32 9.32
N VAL A 73 -8.05 -0.48 8.48
CA VAL A 73 -8.50 0.51 7.50
C VAL A 73 -9.97 0.85 7.79
N SER A 74 -10.41 2.10 7.58
CA SER A 74 -11.81 2.46 7.78
C SER A 74 -12.67 2.02 6.59
N VAL A 75 -13.92 1.60 6.86
CA VAL A 75 -14.88 1.21 5.80
C VAL A 75 -15.10 2.35 4.81
N GLU A 76 -15.23 3.57 5.31
CA GLU A 76 -15.39 4.78 4.48
C GLU A 76 -14.23 4.97 3.52
N SER A 77 -12.99 4.73 3.95
CA SER A 77 -11.81 4.89 3.08
C SER A 77 -11.72 3.85 1.97
N ILE A 78 -12.24 2.64 2.20
CA ILE A 78 -12.36 1.58 1.19
C ILE A 78 -13.45 1.93 0.16
N ILE A 79 -14.61 2.41 0.62
CA ILE A 79 -15.73 2.80 -0.25
C ILE A 79 -15.37 4.03 -1.10
N THR A 80 -14.83 5.07 -0.48
CA THR A 80 -14.48 6.33 -1.15
C THR A 80 -13.20 6.24 -1.98
N GLY A 81 -12.31 5.29 -1.69
CA GLY A 81 -11.01 5.16 -2.37
C GLY A 81 -9.94 6.11 -1.84
N SER A 82 -10.27 6.90 -0.81
CA SER A 82 -9.31 7.81 -0.16
C SER A 82 -8.10 7.07 0.41
N TYR A 83 -8.27 5.82 0.83
CA TYR A 83 -7.15 4.95 1.23
C TYR A 83 -6.11 4.81 0.11
N THR A 84 -6.55 4.49 -1.11
CA THR A 84 -5.64 4.31 -2.25
C THR A 84 -5.00 5.61 -2.72
N ASP A 85 -5.68 6.75 -2.54
CA ASP A 85 -5.12 8.06 -2.89
C ASP A 85 -4.06 8.51 -1.87
N CYS A 86 -4.29 8.25 -0.58
CA CYS A 86 -3.27 8.43 0.45
C CYS A 86 -2.05 7.54 0.19
N GLU A 87 -2.23 6.30 -0.27
CA GLU A 87 -1.13 5.40 -0.62
C GLU A 87 -0.28 5.92 -1.78
N LYS A 88 -0.93 6.40 -2.85
CA LYS A 88 -0.22 7.00 -4.00
C LYS A 88 0.60 8.21 -3.57
N LYS A 89 -0.01 9.12 -2.81
CA LYS A 89 0.66 10.31 -2.27
C LYS A 89 1.83 9.97 -1.36
N LEU A 90 1.71 8.94 -0.52
CA LEU A 90 2.81 8.50 0.33
C LEU A 90 3.96 7.91 -0.49
N THR A 91 3.65 7.14 -1.52
CA THR A 91 4.66 6.58 -2.44
C THR A 91 5.40 7.69 -3.19
N GLU A 92 4.66 8.68 -3.71
CA GLU A 92 5.24 9.87 -4.35
C GLU A 92 6.12 10.67 -3.38
N ALA A 93 5.68 10.88 -2.15
CA ALA A 93 6.45 11.57 -1.12
C ALA A 93 7.75 10.82 -0.78
N ASN A 94 7.71 9.50 -0.62
CA ASN A 94 8.89 8.70 -0.34
C ASN A 94 9.91 8.75 -1.49
N ASN A 95 9.45 8.67 -2.74
CA ASN A 95 10.33 8.82 -3.90
C ASN A 95 11.01 10.19 -3.90
N LYS A 96 10.25 11.26 -3.60
CA LYS A 96 10.78 12.62 -3.52
C LYS A 96 11.80 12.78 -2.38
N VAL A 97 11.60 12.11 -1.25
CA VAL A 97 12.59 12.08 -0.16
C VAL A 97 13.88 11.42 -0.64
N ALA A 98 13.80 10.27 -1.31
CA ALA A 98 14.97 9.58 -1.84
C ALA A 98 15.73 10.41 -2.89
N GLU A 99 15.02 11.15 -3.74
CA GLU A 99 15.64 12.10 -4.68
C GLU A 99 16.41 13.20 -3.94
N LEU A 100 15.79 13.82 -2.94
CA LEU A 100 16.43 14.87 -2.12
C LEU A 100 17.65 14.35 -1.34
N GLU A 101 17.60 13.11 -0.83
CA GLU A 101 18.73 12.48 -0.17
C GLU A 101 19.94 12.33 -1.11
N ASN A 102 19.71 11.88 -2.35
CA ASN A 102 20.75 11.80 -3.38
C ASN A 102 21.32 13.18 -3.73
N GLU A 103 20.47 14.20 -3.88
CA GLU A 103 20.93 15.57 -4.16
C GLU A 103 21.80 16.13 -3.03
N ILE A 104 21.43 15.86 -1.78
CA ILE A 104 22.22 16.24 -0.59
C ILE A 104 23.59 15.55 -0.61
N GLU A 105 23.66 14.28 -1.00
CA GLU A 105 24.92 13.54 -1.07
C GLU A 105 25.87 14.15 -2.11
N VAL A 106 25.37 14.47 -3.30
CA VAL A 106 26.14 15.17 -4.35
C VAL A 106 26.63 16.55 -3.87
N LEU A 107 25.79 17.30 -3.15
CA LEU A 107 26.19 18.60 -2.60
C LEU A 107 27.29 18.46 -1.53
N LYS A 108 27.23 17.43 -0.69
CA LYS A 108 28.28 17.15 0.31
C LYS A 108 29.62 16.89 -0.36
N GLU A 109 29.65 16.10 -1.43
CA GLU A 109 30.87 15.84 -2.20
C GLU A 109 31.48 17.12 -2.77
N LYS A 110 30.65 17.98 -3.38
CA LYS A 110 31.09 19.28 -3.90
C LYS A 110 31.65 20.20 -2.82
N VAL A 111 31.05 20.23 -1.63
CA VAL A 111 31.56 21.01 -0.50
C VAL A 111 32.96 20.52 -0.09
N VAL A 112 33.17 19.21 -0.02
CA VAL A 112 34.47 18.63 0.29
C VAL A 112 35.53 19.00 -0.77
N GLU A 113 35.16 19.00 -2.05
CA GLU A 113 36.05 19.45 -3.12
C GLU A 113 36.40 20.94 -3.01
N PHE A 114 35.41 21.79 -2.74
CA PHE A 114 35.63 23.22 -2.51
C PHE A 114 36.55 23.49 -1.33
N ASP A 115 36.41 22.76 -0.23
CA ASP A 115 37.30 22.90 0.92
C ASP A 115 38.73 22.48 0.60
N LYS A 116 38.94 21.39 -0.16
CA LYS A 116 40.27 20.98 -0.65
C LYS A 116 40.91 22.07 -1.52
N LEU A 117 40.16 22.62 -2.47
CA LEU A 117 40.63 23.71 -3.34
C LEU A 117 40.99 24.96 -2.54
N LYS A 118 40.19 25.32 -1.54
CA LYS A 118 40.43 26.47 -0.67
C LYS A 118 41.71 26.32 0.15
N VAL A 119 42.01 25.12 0.64
CA VAL A 119 43.27 24.82 1.33
C VAL A 119 44.46 24.96 0.38
N LEU A 120 44.37 24.42 -0.85
CA LEU A 120 45.42 24.56 -1.86
C LEU A 120 45.69 26.03 -2.22
N PHE A 121 44.63 26.81 -2.42
CA PHE A 121 44.75 28.23 -2.78
C PHE A 121 45.43 29.05 -1.66
N ARG A 122 45.19 28.72 -0.39
CA ARG A 122 45.88 29.34 0.75
C ARG A 122 47.37 28.99 0.82
N ARG A 123 47.79 27.85 0.29
CA ARG A 123 49.21 27.42 0.27
C ARG A 123 50.01 28.04 -0.88
N LEU A 124 49.33 28.62 -1.87
CA LEU A 124 49.93 29.28 -3.04
C LEU A 124 50.14 30.80 -2.85
N LYS A 125 49.59 31.38 -1.77
CA LYS A 125 49.85 32.76 -1.34
C LYS A 125 50.85 32.76 -0.19
#